data_AF-A0A227PCT2-F1
#
_entry.id   AF-A0A227PCT2-F1
#
_cell.length_a   1.000
_cell.length_b   1.000
_cell.length_c   1.000
_cell.angle_alpha   90.00
_cell.angle_beta   90.00
_cell.angle_gamma   90.00
#
_symmetry.space_group_name_H-M   'P 1'
#
loop_
_entity.id
_entity.type
_entity.pdbx_description
1 polymer ?
#
loop_
_entity_poly.entity_id
_entity_poly.type
_entity_poly.pdbx_seq_one_letter_code
_entity_poly.pdbx_strand_id
1 'polypeptide(L)'
;MPVIGKPSNKEINKWDVKYLDLKITNKSNKSIDIDVEILLKKSQDYEILLEDDFLREIQRQENLQKKSSPFLSSVYLNPIVSNMYITSRENETEFIVERNQLKQKFALTLPQNSVNDNVFLESIILLERKSNLIEAQVLVRSDDFTKGALIKNITFET
;
A
#
# COMPACT_ATOMS: atom_id res chain seq x y z
N MET A 1 4.84 -3.15 -12.75
CA MET A 1 6.17 -3.65 -12.31
C MET A 1 6.22 -3.47 -10.81
N PRO A 2 6.75 -4.44 -10.05
CA PRO A 2 6.94 -4.27 -8.61
C PRO A 2 7.90 -3.10 -8.32
N VAL A 3 7.62 -2.35 -7.28
CA VAL A 3 8.46 -1.28 -6.73
C VAL A 3 8.63 -1.52 -5.24
N ILE A 4 9.85 -1.40 -4.75
CA ILE A 4 10.19 -1.50 -3.33
C ILE A 4 10.99 -0.25 -2.98
N GLY A 5 10.64 0.39 -1.88
CA GLY A 5 11.31 1.61 -1.46
C GLY A 5 11.28 1.81 0.05
N LYS A 6 11.92 2.89 0.49
CA LYS A 6 11.82 3.37 1.87
C LYS A 6 10.69 4.40 1.96
N PRO A 7 9.79 4.29 2.97
CA PRO A 7 8.69 5.23 3.12
C PRO A 7 9.18 6.68 3.23
N SER A 8 8.52 7.59 2.51
CA SER A 8 8.79 9.03 2.60
C SER A 8 8.34 9.63 3.94
N ASN A 9 7.36 9.00 4.60
CA ASN A 9 6.90 9.37 5.92
C ASN A 9 8.02 9.22 6.97
N LYS A 10 8.41 10.34 7.60
CA LYS A 10 9.52 10.39 8.56
C LYS A 10 9.30 9.54 9.80
N GLU A 11 8.05 9.39 10.26
CA GLU A 11 7.77 8.58 11.46
C GLU A 11 7.96 7.09 11.18
N ILE A 12 7.57 6.65 9.98
CA ILE A 12 7.70 5.26 9.52
C ILE A 12 9.16 4.93 9.19
N ASN A 13 9.84 5.83 8.48
CA ASN A 13 11.22 5.61 8.02
C ASN A 13 12.21 5.37 9.18
N LYS A 14 11.92 5.88 10.39
CA LYS A 14 12.71 5.60 11.62
C LYS A 14 12.79 4.11 11.98
N TRP A 15 11.83 3.31 11.52
CA TRP A 15 11.74 1.88 11.82
C TRP A 15 12.45 1.00 10.78
N ASP A 16 13.12 1.60 9.78
CA ASP A 16 13.85 0.91 8.70
C ASP A 16 13.02 -0.16 7.96
N VAL A 17 11.72 0.10 7.83
CA VAL A 17 10.77 -0.73 7.10
C VAL A 17 10.74 -0.37 5.62
N LYS A 18 10.21 -1.26 4.78
CA LYS A 18 10.04 -1.05 3.33
C LYS A 18 8.57 -0.83 3.01
N TYR A 19 8.29 -0.21 1.86
CA TYR A 19 6.97 -0.27 1.23
C TYR A 19 7.00 -1.11 -0.04
N LEU A 20 5.83 -1.62 -0.42
CA LEU A 20 5.57 -2.31 -1.68
C LEU A 20 4.63 -1.45 -2.54
N ASP A 21 4.97 -1.24 -3.81
CA ASP A 21 4.10 -0.52 -4.74
C ASP A 21 4.21 -1.08 -6.17
N LEU A 22 3.44 -0.50 -7.09
CA LEU A 22 3.40 -0.85 -8.48
C LEU A 22 3.69 0.35 -9.36
N LYS A 23 4.48 0.09 -10.40
CA LYS A 23 4.60 0.95 -11.57
C LYS A 23 3.71 0.45 -12.70
N ILE A 24 2.80 1.29 -13.17
CA ILE A 24 1.94 1.05 -14.33
C ILE A 24 2.30 2.07 -15.43
N THR A 25 2.32 1.60 -16.67
CA THR A 25 2.64 2.43 -17.84
C THR A 25 1.53 2.32 -18.85
N ASN A 26 0.93 3.46 -19.21
CA ASN A 26 0.03 3.55 -20.34
C ASN A 26 0.86 3.83 -21.60
N LYS A 27 0.95 2.86 -22.51
CA LYS A 27 1.64 2.99 -23.81
C LYS A 27 0.70 3.29 -24.97
N SER A 28 -0.57 3.56 -24.69
CA SER A 28 -1.57 3.85 -25.71
C SER A 28 -1.58 5.35 -26.03
N ASN A 29 -2.20 5.68 -27.17
CA ASN A 29 -2.43 7.05 -27.63
C ASN A 29 -3.72 7.67 -27.07
N LYS A 30 -4.23 7.13 -25.95
CA LYS A 30 -5.37 7.71 -25.24
C LYS A 30 -5.15 7.60 -23.73
N SER A 31 -5.80 8.46 -22.97
CA SER A 31 -5.91 8.25 -21.54
C SER A 31 -6.75 7.01 -21.26
N ILE A 32 -6.41 6.28 -20.21
CA ILE A 32 -7.13 5.08 -19.78
C ILE A 32 -7.48 5.24 -18.31
N ASP A 33 -8.77 5.09 -18.00
CA ASP A 33 -9.25 5.02 -16.63
C ASP A 33 -9.19 3.58 -16.14
N ILE A 34 -8.59 3.37 -14.97
CA ILE A 34 -8.32 2.05 -14.42
C ILE A 34 -8.67 1.94 -12.93
N ASP A 35 -9.08 0.75 -12.54
CA ASP A 35 -9.11 0.29 -11.15
C ASP A 35 -7.98 -0.71 -10.94
N VAL A 36 -7.31 -0.63 -9.78
CA VAL A 36 -6.16 -1.46 -9.48
C VAL A 36 -6.34 -2.14 -8.13
N GLU A 37 -6.12 -3.44 -8.11
CA GLU A 37 -6.14 -4.29 -6.94
C GLU A 37 -4.86 -5.15 -6.93
N ILE A 38 -4.26 -5.34 -5.76
CA ILE A 38 -3.13 -6.25 -5.55
C ILE A 38 -3.45 -7.24 -4.43
N LEU A 39 -3.21 -8.52 -4.68
CA LEU A 39 -3.36 -9.61 -3.73
C LEU A 39 -1.95 -10.08 -3.38
N LEU A 40 -1.52 -9.83 -2.16
CA LEU A 40 -0.20 -10.21 -1.65
C LEU A 40 -0.35 -11.51 -0.85
N LYS A 41 0.41 -12.55 -1.19
CA LYS A 41 0.39 -13.79 -0.42
C LYS A 41 0.90 -13.53 0.99
N LYS A 42 0.27 -14.16 1.98
CA LYS A 42 0.72 -14.15 3.37
C LYS A 42 1.81 -15.18 3.59
N SER A 43 2.71 -14.88 4.52
CA SER A 43 3.70 -15.82 5.04
C SER A 43 3.84 -15.63 6.55
N GLN A 44 4.50 -16.58 7.22
CA GLN A 44 4.96 -16.42 8.60
C GLN A 44 6.26 -15.59 8.70
N ASP A 45 6.96 -15.42 7.57
CA ASP A 45 8.28 -14.77 7.52
C ASP A 45 8.21 -13.24 7.43
N TYR A 46 7.03 -12.70 7.10
CA TYR A 46 6.79 -11.26 6.97
C TYR A 46 5.34 -10.91 7.30
N GLU A 47 5.12 -9.64 7.63
CA GLU A 47 3.80 -9.06 7.87
C GLU A 47 3.59 -7.87 6.93
N ILE A 48 2.37 -7.74 6.42
CA ILE A 48 1.97 -6.66 5.51
C ILE A 48 0.82 -5.91 6.16
N LEU A 49 0.91 -4.59 6.18
CA LEU A 49 -0.11 -3.73 6.74
C LEU A 49 -0.16 -2.39 6.00
N LEU A 50 -1.23 -1.63 6.23
CA LEU A 50 -1.32 -0.27 5.69
C LEU A 50 -0.51 0.73 6.52
N GLU A 51 -0.06 1.80 5.87
CA GLU A 51 0.68 2.90 6.51
C GLU A 51 -0.04 3.47 7.74
N ASP A 52 -1.35 3.70 7.66
CA ASP A 52 -2.13 4.26 8.77
C ASP A 52 -2.24 3.29 9.96
N ASP A 53 -2.33 1.99 9.68
CA ASP A 53 -2.28 0.96 10.73
C ASP A 53 -0.89 0.86 11.37
N PHE A 54 0.18 1.04 10.58
CA PHE A 54 1.53 1.08 11.13
C PHE A 54 1.73 2.27 12.06
N LEU A 55 1.27 3.45 11.63
CA LEU A 55 1.33 4.67 12.44
C LEU A 55 0.54 4.51 13.74
N ARG A 56 -0.62 3.84 13.69
CA ARG A 56 -1.42 3.57 14.89
C ARG A 56 -0.67 2.68 15.86
N GLU A 57 0.02 1.66 15.35
CA GLU A 57 0.83 0.76 16.17
C GLU A 57 2.02 1.50 16.81
N ILE A 58 2.75 2.33 16.05
CA ILE A 58 3.82 3.20 16.59
C ILE A 58 3.29 4.07 17.73
N GLN A 59 2.18 4.78 17.48
CA GLN A 59 1.57 5.67 18.47
C GLN A 59 1.12 4.89 19.72
N ARG A 60 0.60 3.68 19.55
CA ARG A 60 0.21 2.79 20.66
C ARG A 60 1.41 2.40 21.52
N GLN A 61 2.53 2.00 20.89
CA GLN A 61 3.75 1.60 21.59
C GLN A 61 4.38 2.75 22.38
N GLU A 62 4.47 3.93 21.76
CA GLU A 62 4.98 5.12 22.46
C GLU A 62 4.15 5.49 23.68
N ASN A 63 2.83 5.35 23.58
CA ASN A 63 1.91 5.64 24.69
C ASN A 63 2.09 4.65 25.85
N LEU A 64 2.33 3.37 25.56
CA LEU A 64 2.59 2.37 26.60
C LEU A 64 3.89 2.66 27.36
N GLN A 65 4.94 3.09 26.66
CA GLN A 65 6.20 3.48 27.30
C GLN A 65 6.04 4.74 28.18
N LYS A 66 5.30 5.74 27.71
CA LYS A 66 5.11 7.03 28.41
C LYS A 66 4.15 6.96 29.61
N LYS A 67 3.18 6.04 29.62
CA LYS A 67 2.28 5.79 30.77
C LYS A 67 3.00 5.29 32.03
N SER A 68 4.26 4.87 31.92
CA SER A 68 5.11 4.50 33.07
C SER A 68 5.51 5.71 33.95
N SER A 69 5.27 6.95 33.51
CA SER A 69 5.61 8.16 34.27
C SER A 69 4.35 8.95 34.70
N PRO A 70 4.04 9.03 36.00
CA PRO A 70 2.82 9.67 36.52
C PRO A 70 2.79 11.20 36.40
N PHE A 71 3.82 11.84 35.82
CA PHE A 71 3.94 13.30 35.70
C PHE A 71 3.84 13.82 34.26
N LEU A 72 3.66 12.95 33.26
CA LEU A 72 3.49 13.39 31.87
C LEU A 72 2.01 13.66 31.57
N SER A 73 1.66 14.95 31.50
CA SER A 73 0.36 15.45 31.09
C SER A 73 -0.07 14.89 29.73
N SER A 74 -1.38 14.74 29.54
CA SER A 74 -2.05 14.21 28.34
C SER A 74 -1.35 14.63 27.04
N VAL A 75 -0.77 13.65 26.35
CA VAL A 75 -0.17 13.85 25.04
C VAL A 75 -1.28 14.25 24.07
N TYR A 76 -1.13 15.40 23.42
CA TYR A 76 -1.92 15.74 22.23
C TYR A 76 -1.58 14.71 21.16
N LEU A 77 -2.44 13.71 21.00
CA LEU A 77 -2.32 12.72 19.96
C LEU A 77 -2.68 13.40 18.64
N ASN A 78 -1.71 13.53 17.74
CA ASN A 78 -2.04 13.88 16.36
C ASN A 78 -2.95 12.78 15.80
N PRO A 79 -4.15 13.12 15.30
CA PRO A 79 -5.04 12.13 14.74
C PRO A 79 -4.41 11.54 13.47
N ILE A 80 -4.33 10.22 13.43
CA ILE A 80 -3.91 9.49 12.23
C ILE A 80 -5.11 9.43 11.29
N VAL A 81 -5.01 10.15 10.19
CA VAL A 81 -6.04 10.18 9.15
C VAL A 81 -5.83 9.01 8.21
N SER A 82 -6.83 8.15 8.08
CA SER A 82 -6.77 7.03 7.14
C SER A 82 -6.68 7.52 5.69
N ASN A 83 -5.90 6.79 4.89
CA ASN A 83 -5.81 7.07 3.46
C ASN A 83 -7.11 6.66 2.78
N MET A 84 -7.99 7.63 2.51
CA MET A 84 -9.29 7.35 1.89
C MET A 84 -9.18 6.77 0.47
N TYR A 85 -8.02 6.91 -0.18
CA TYR A 85 -7.81 6.37 -1.52
C TYR A 85 -7.38 4.90 -1.53
N ILE A 86 -7.14 4.29 -0.36
CA ILE A 86 -6.68 2.91 -0.24
C ILE A 86 -7.61 2.18 0.72
N THR A 87 -8.03 0.98 0.35
CA THR A 87 -8.64 0.04 1.30
C THR A 87 -7.87 -1.27 1.28
N SER A 88 -7.88 -1.95 2.42
CA SER A 88 -7.39 -3.32 2.52
C SER A 88 -8.47 -4.24 3.04
N ARG A 89 -8.36 -5.50 2.67
CA ARG A 89 -9.13 -6.61 3.20
C ARG A 89 -8.25 -7.84 3.24
N GLU A 90 -8.58 -8.77 4.10
CA GLU A 90 -7.69 -9.89 4.40
C GLU A 90 -8.50 -11.19 4.41
N ASN A 91 -7.93 -12.23 3.80
CA ASN A 91 -8.45 -13.60 3.87
C ASN A 91 -7.38 -14.52 4.50
N GLU A 92 -7.63 -15.83 4.56
CA GLU A 92 -6.68 -16.77 5.19
C GLU A 92 -5.29 -16.79 4.52
N THR A 93 -5.22 -16.53 3.21
CA THR A 93 -4.02 -16.71 2.39
C THR A 93 -3.42 -15.42 1.83
N GLU A 94 -4.19 -14.34 1.80
CA GLU A 94 -3.85 -13.12 1.07
C GLU A 94 -4.22 -11.86 1.85
N PHE A 95 -3.37 -10.85 1.70
CA PHE A 95 -3.63 -9.46 2.05
C PHE A 95 -3.94 -8.69 0.76
N ILE A 96 -5.16 -8.17 0.65
CA ILE A 96 -5.69 -7.59 -0.58
C ILE A 96 -5.77 -6.07 -0.39
N VAL A 97 -5.19 -5.31 -1.32
CA VAL A 97 -5.19 -3.85 -1.31
C VAL A 97 -5.82 -3.33 -2.60
N GLU A 98 -6.77 -2.41 -2.46
CA GLU A 98 -7.52 -1.81 -3.55
C GLU A 98 -7.33 -0.29 -3.56
N ARG A 99 -7.18 0.27 -4.76
CA ARG A 99 -7.22 1.72 -4.99
C ARG A 99 -8.68 2.16 -5.09
N ASN A 100 -9.13 3.04 -4.20
CA ASN A 100 -10.53 3.41 -4.09
C ASN A 100 -10.98 4.44 -5.14
N GLN A 101 -12.21 4.26 -5.60
CA GLN A 101 -12.97 5.22 -6.42
C GLN A 101 -13.65 6.25 -5.51
N LEU A 102 -12.96 7.33 -5.13
CA LEU A 102 -13.54 8.32 -4.19
C LEU A 102 -14.79 9.03 -4.73
N LYS A 103 -14.61 9.89 -5.72
CA LYS A 103 -15.69 10.67 -6.37
C LYS A 103 -15.76 10.41 -7.87
N GLN A 104 -14.83 9.64 -8.39
CA GLN A 104 -14.65 9.35 -9.80
C GLN A 104 -15.16 7.93 -10.07
N LYS A 105 -15.53 7.66 -11.33
CA LYS A 105 -15.97 6.33 -11.76
C LYS A 105 -14.86 5.28 -11.66
N PHE A 106 -13.60 5.71 -11.73
CA PHE A 106 -12.43 4.86 -11.67
C PHE A 106 -11.45 5.37 -10.64
N ALA A 107 -10.60 4.47 -10.14
CA ALA A 107 -9.65 4.77 -9.09
C ALA A 107 -8.47 5.63 -9.56
N LEU A 108 -8.13 5.53 -10.84
CA LEU A 108 -6.99 6.23 -11.43
C LEU A 108 -7.17 6.50 -12.93
N THR A 109 -6.86 7.71 -13.38
CA THR A 109 -6.72 8.04 -14.81
C THR A 109 -5.24 8.07 -15.19
N LEU A 110 -4.82 7.21 -16.12
CA LEU A 110 -3.48 7.25 -16.71
C LEU A 110 -3.50 8.03 -18.03
N PRO A 111 -2.86 9.21 -18.13
CA PRO A 111 -2.68 9.90 -19.41
C PRO A 111 -2.01 9.03 -20.48
N GLN A 112 -2.22 9.37 -21.75
CA GLN A 112 -1.53 8.70 -22.86
C GLN A 112 0.00 8.76 -22.68
N ASN A 113 0.70 7.69 -23.05
CA ASN A 113 2.17 7.61 -23.00
C ASN A 113 2.80 8.02 -21.65
N SER A 114 2.10 7.74 -20.56
CA SER A 114 2.50 8.16 -19.20
C SER A 114 2.84 6.97 -18.30
N VAL A 115 3.47 7.30 -17.18
CA VAL A 115 3.89 6.37 -16.14
C VAL A 115 3.33 6.85 -14.82
N ASN A 116 2.77 5.94 -14.05
CA ASN A 116 2.56 6.12 -12.61
C ASN A 116 3.41 5.06 -11.89
N ASP A 117 4.33 5.49 -11.04
CA ASP A 117 5.26 4.66 -10.27
C ASP A 117 4.89 4.51 -8.80
N ASN A 118 3.78 5.11 -8.37
CA ASN A 118 3.30 5.12 -6.99
C ASN A 118 1.77 4.95 -6.97
N VAL A 119 1.30 3.76 -7.37
CA VAL A 119 -0.13 3.46 -7.53
C VAL A 119 -0.83 3.40 -6.18
N PHE A 120 -0.19 2.80 -5.17
CA PHE A 120 -0.74 2.64 -3.83
C PHE A 120 -0.26 3.71 -2.84
N LEU A 121 0.39 4.77 -3.33
CA LEU A 121 0.83 5.91 -2.52
C LEU A 121 1.74 5.51 -1.35
N GLU A 122 2.68 4.58 -1.58
CA GLU A 122 3.58 4.04 -0.55
C GLU A 122 2.84 3.42 0.66
N SER A 123 1.53 3.16 0.55
CA SER A 123 0.68 2.83 1.70
C SER A 123 0.78 1.36 2.12
N ILE A 124 1.45 0.49 1.38
CA ILE A 124 1.62 -0.92 1.73
C ILE A 124 2.97 -1.09 2.40
N ILE A 125 2.97 -1.24 3.73
CA ILE A 125 4.17 -1.40 4.54
C ILE A 125 4.49 -2.88 4.71
N LEU A 126 5.78 -3.21 4.58
CA LEU A 126 6.33 -4.54 4.79
C LEU A 126 7.19 -4.57 6.05
N LEU A 127 6.83 -5.47 6.96
CA LEU A 127 7.65 -5.83 8.12
C LEU A 127 8.28 -7.20 7.88
N GLU A 128 9.60 -7.25 7.83
CA GLU A 128 10.35 -8.49 7.66
C GLU A 128 11.67 -8.44 8.42
N ARG A 129 12.17 -9.61 8.84
CA ARG A 129 13.47 -9.71 9.53
C ARG A 129 14.64 -9.96 8.58
N LYS A 130 14.35 -10.52 7.41
CA LYS A 130 15.32 -10.88 6.36
C LYS A 130 14.62 -10.65 5.02
N SER A 131 15.41 -10.52 3.95
CA SER A 131 14.91 -10.49 2.58
C SER A 131 14.04 -11.71 2.27
N ASN A 132 12.89 -11.46 1.67
CA ASN A 132 11.90 -12.46 1.29
C ASN A 132 11.49 -12.31 -0.17
N LEU A 133 10.84 -13.37 -0.66
CA LEU A 133 10.16 -13.37 -1.93
C LEU A 133 8.66 -13.25 -1.69
N ILE A 134 8.06 -12.12 -2.08
CA ILE A 134 6.63 -11.89 -1.87
C ILE A 134 5.90 -12.06 -3.19
N GLU A 135 5.12 -13.12 -3.27
CA GLU A 135 4.26 -13.39 -4.43
C GLU A 135 3.02 -12.52 -4.38
N ALA A 136 2.69 -11.91 -5.52
CA ALA A 136 1.50 -11.09 -5.63
C ALA A 136 0.79 -11.27 -6.97
N GLN A 137 -0.52 -11.06 -6.97
CA GLN A 137 -1.33 -10.96 -8.17
C GLN A 137 -1.91 -9.56 -8.29
N VAL A 138 -1.68 -8.91 -9.42
CA VAL A 138 -2.23 -7.59 -9.74
C VAL A 138 -3.40 -7.77 -10.69
N LEU A 139 -4.53 -7.15 -10.36
CA LEU A 139 -5.70 -7.07 -11.21
C LEU A 139 -5.92 -5.60 -11.59
N VAL A 140 -5.97 -5.34 -12.88
CA VAL A 140 -6.29 -4.02 -13.43
C VAL A 140 -7.58 -4.13 -14.25
N ARG A 141 -8.58 -3.31 -13.91
CA ARG A 141 -9.88 -3.26 -14.61
C ARG A 141 -10.02 -1.92 -15.33
N SER A 142 -10.62 -1.92 -16.50
CA SER A 142 -10.88 -0.73 -17.30
C SER A 142 -12.00 -1.01 -18.30
N ASP A 143 -12.84 -0.01 -18.58
CA ASP A 143 -13.83 -0.09 -19.67
C ASP A 143 -13.15 -0.26 -21.05
N ASP A 144 -11.90 0.16 -21.18
CA ASP A 144 -11.13 0.02 -22.42
C ASP A 144 -10.65 -1.42 -22.69
N PHE A 145 -10.77 -2.33 -21.72
CA PHE A 145 -10.30 -3.71 -21.85
C PHE A 145 -11.37 -4.63 -22.43
N THR A 146 -11.26 -4.94 -23.72
CA THR A 146 -12.23 -5.79 -24.44
C THR A 146 -12.19 -7.28 -24.06
N LYS A 147 -11.12 -7.73 -23.38
CA LYS A 147 -10.91 -9.13 -22.98
C LYS A 147 -11.09 -9.36 -21.47
N GLY A 148 -11.67 -8.40 -20.76
CA GLY A 148 -11.79 -8.41 -19.31
C GLY A 148 -10.55 -7.85 -18.61
N ALA A 149 -10.46 -8.08 -17.30
CA ALA A 149 -9.40 -7.53 -16.46
C ALA A 149 -8.00 -8.02 -16.90
N LEU A 150 -7.02 -7.13 -16.84
CA LEU A 150 -5.62 -7.51 -16.96
C LEU A 150 -5.17 -8.11 -15.62
N ILE A 151 -4.85 -9.40 -15.63
CA ILE A 151 -4.35 -10.12 -14.46
C ILE A 151 -2.87 -10.43 -14.68
N LYS A 152 -2.02 -10.09 -13.70
CA LYS A 152 -0.59 -10.35 -13.78
C LYS A 152 -0.04 -10.80 -12.45
N ASN A 153 0.58 -11.98 -12.43
CA ASN A 153 1.39 -12.41 -11.30
C ASN A 153 2.73 -11.68 -11.33
N ILE A 154 3.16 -11.18 -10.18
CA ILE A 154 4.43 -10.50 -9.97
C ILE A 154 5.06 -11.00 -8.68
N THR A 155 6.32 -10.65 -8.49
CA THR A 155 7.07 -11.02 -7.30
C THR A 155 7.91 -9.84 -6.85
N PHE A 156 7.93 -9.59 -5.55
CA PHE A 156 8.83 -8.62 -4.92
C PHE A 156 10.01 -9.38 -4.31
N GLU A 157 11.22 -9.01 -4.70
CA GLU A 157 12.48 -9.48 -4.10
C GLU A 157 12.98 -8.37 -3.18
N THR A 158 12.84 -8.56 -1.86
CA THR A 158 13.00 -7.49 -0.88
C THR A 158 14.41 -7.35 -0.33
#